data_AF-A0A5N3S1Y7-F1
#
_entry.id   AF-A0A5N3S1Y7-F1
#
_cell.length_a   1.000
_cell.length_b   1.000
_cell.length_c   1.000
_cell.angle_alpha   90.00
_cell.angle_beta   90.00
_cell.angle_gamma   90.00
#
_symmetry.space_group_name_H-M   'P 1'
#
loop_
_entity.id
_entity.type
_entity.pdbx_description
1 polymer ?
#
loop_
_entity_poly.entity_id
_entity_poly.type
_entity_poly.pdbx_seq_one_letter_code
_entity_poly.pdbx_strand_id
1 'polypeptide(L)'
;MKKVIIALVILCLLGGGGAAYYFLVMKKDDVTPPEEEKAPVEQTSEDPQEELKPILDISALPEQTDYYVSERKIAVYDEPNVDALIKDYLYKGDHIEILEKSNGWGRITDYIVLREGAPEMAEWVEMSKLSEDEVIISADEHVEILDSYLVKSDDLKTYRKPFRVAVDSLIENGTCEPGDFEELGGWVKSVKYSNRNVYFIYCGGLKLENKIYLDADTGEIFSL
;
A
#
# COMPACT_ATOMS: atom_id res chain seq x y z
N MET A 1 17.01 68.70 -1.14
CA MET A 1 17.15 67.93 -2.41
C MET A 1 18.15 66.76 -2.35
N LYS A 2 18.94 66.57 -1.28
CA LYS A 2 19.92 65.45 -1.18
C LYS A 2 19.31 64.07 -0.88
N LYS A 3 18.19 64.00 -0.14
CA LYS A 3 17.56 62.74 0.29
C LYS A 3 16.74 62.04 -0.82
N VAL A 4 16.24 62.81 -1.80
CA VAL A 4 15.48 62.28 -2.95
C VAL A 4 16.40 61.65 -4.00
N ILE A 5 17.59 62.21 -4.18
CA ILE A 5 18.61 61.68 -5.11
C ILE A 5 19.15 60.33 -4.62
N ILE A 6 19.35 60.17 -3.31
CA ILE A 6 19.84 58.91 -2.72
C ILE A 6 18.80 57.79 -2.85
N ALA A 7 17.51 58.10 -2.70
CA ALA A 7 16.43 57.12 -2.88
C ALA A 7 16.30 56.65 -4.35
N LEU A 8 16.50 57.55 -5.31
CA LEU A 8 16.50 57.21 -6.74
C LEU A 8 17.69 56.32 -7.15
N VAL A 9 18.88 56.55 -6.58
CA VAL A 9 20.07 55.73 -6.85
C VAL A 9 19.91 54.29 -6.33
N ILE A 10 19.30 54.10 -5.16
CA ILE A 10 19.06 52.77 -4.59
C ILE A 10 18.02 51.99 -5.41
N LEU A 11 16.99 52.65 -5.94
CA LEU A 11 15.98 52.02 -6.79
C LEU A 11 16.56 51.56 -8.13
N CYS A 12 17.47 52.34 -8.72
CA CYS A 12 18.15 51.97 -9.97
C CYS A 12 19.12 50.78 -9.81
N LEU A 13 19.75 50.63 -8.64
CA LEU A 13 20.67 49.51 -8.39
C LEU A 13 19.94 48.18 -8.19
N LEU A 14 18.72 48.19 -7.62
CA LEU A 14 17.90 46.98 -7.46
C LEU A 14 17.21 46.55 -8.77
N GLY A 15 16.84 47.50 -9.65
CA GLY A 15 16.26 47.19 -10.96
C GLY A 15 17.28 46.78 -12.04
N GLY A 16 18.54 47.24 -11.93
CA GLY A 16 19.59 46.98 -12.93
C GLY A 16 20.18 45.57 -12.90
N GLY A 17 20.19 44.91 -11.73
CA GLY A 17 20.78 43.58 -11.57
C GLY A 17 20.03 42.45 -12.30
N GLY A 18 18.70 42.53 -12.34
CA GLY A 18 17.87 41.51 -12.99
C GLY A 18 17.94 41.54 -14.52
N ALA A 19 18.02 42.74 -15.12
CA ALA A 19 18.09 42.89 -16.56
C ALA A 19 19.43 42.41 -17.15
N ALA A 20 20.54 42.62 -16.44
CA ALA A 20 21.86 42.15 -16.86
C ALA A 20 21.98 40.61 -16.79
N TYR A 21 21.38 39.98 -15.79
CA TYR A 21 21.35 38.51 -15.65
C TYR A 21 20.53 37.86 -16.77
N TYR A 22 19.36 38.41 -17.10
CA TYR A 22 18.51 37.90 -18.19
C TYR A 22 19.19 38.02 -19.56
N PHE A 23 19.90 39.14 -19.82
CA PHE A 23 20.55 39.37 -21.11
C PHE A 23 21.83 38.55 -21.34
N LEU A 24 22.58 38.21 -20.28
CA LEU A 24 23.84 37.47 -20.40
C LEU A 24 23.70 35.94 -20.33
N VAL A 25 22.63 35.43 -19.72
CA VAL A 25 22.48 33.97 -19.50
C VAL A 25 21.50 33.30 -20.49
N MET A 26 20.50 34.00 -21.03
CA MET A 26 19.49 33.38 -21.92
C MET A 26 19.66 33.65 -23.42
N LYS A 27 20.54 34.56 -23.85
CA LYS A 27 20.88 34.71 -25.28
C LYS A 27 22.20 34.03 -25.57
N LYS A 28 22.16 32.70 -25.61
CA LYS A 28 23.25 31.88 -26.14
C LYS A 28 22.71 30.78 -27.06
N ASP A 29 21.82 31.18 -27.96
CA ASP A 29 21.56 30.46 -29.20
C ASP A 29 21.79 31.46 -30.34
N ASP A 30 23.04 31.46 -30.82
CA ASP A 30 23.43 32.20 -32.01
C ASP A 30 22.72 31.58 -33.22
N VAL A 31 21.70 32.29 -33.70
CA VAL A 31 21.19 32.17 -35.06
C VAL A 31 22.21 32.86 -35.97
N THR A 32 23.05 32.06 -36.63
CA THR A 32 23.76 32.51 -37.83
C THR A 32 22.80 32.45 -39.03
N PRO A 33 22.58 33.54 -39.79
CA PRO A 33 21.71 33.51 -40.97
C PRO A 33 22.45 32.91 -42.18
N PRO A 34 21.81 32.10 -43.04
CA PRO A 34 22.39 31.76 -44.33
C PRO A 34 22.09 32.88 -45.33
N GLU A 35 23.17 33.46 -45.83
CA GLU A 35 23.23 34.27 -47.05
C GLU A 35 22.95 33.36 -48.26
N GLU A 36 22.06 33.80 -49.15
CA GLU A 36 21.78 33.13 -50.41
C GLU A 36 23.00 33.22 -51.34
N GLU A 37 23.53 32.09 -51.83
CA GLU A 37 23.91 31.98 -53.24
C GLU A 37 24.12 30.53 -53.72
N LYS A 38 23.35 30.20 -54.76
CA LYS A 38 23.62 29.33 -55.92
C LYS A 38 23.82 27.82 -55.70
N ALA A 39 22.85 27.07 -56.23
CA ALA A 39 22.98 25.66 -56.57
C ALA A 39 24.16 25.39 -57.53
N PRO A 40 24.87 24.28 -57.31
CA PRO A 40 25.07 23.33 -58.41
C PRO A 40 24.74 21.87 -58.05
N VAL A 41 23.87 21.31 -58.89
CA VAL A 41 23.77 19.95 -59.47
C VAL A 41 24.72 18.83 -58.98
N GLU A 42 24.09 17.66 -58.75
CA GLU A 42 24.59 16.27 -58.72
C GLU A 42 25.72 15.89 -57.74
N GLN A 43 25.46 14.89 -56.88
CA GLN A 43 25.84 13.51 -57.20
C GLN A 43 25.23 12.51 -56.20
N THR A 44 24.65 11.47 -56.78
CA THR A 44 24.18 10.23 -56.15
C THR A 44 25.29 9.62 -55.29
N SER A 45 24.98 9.36 -54.01
CA SER A 45 25.63 8.28 -53.27
C SER A 45 24.54 7.53 -52.51
N GLU A 46 24.48 6.22 -52.76
CA GLU A 46 23.62 5.27 -52.09
C GLU A 46 24.00 5.21 -50.61
N ASP A 47 23.09 5.66 -49.74
CA ASP A 47 23.16 5.37 -48.31
C ASP A 47 22.56 3.97 -48.10
N PRO A 48 23.25 3.03 -47.41
CA PRO A 48 22.64 1.77 -47.05
C PRO A 48 21.42 2.06 -46.19
N GLN A 49 20.25 1.56 -46.59
CA GLN A 49 19.07 1.58 -45.72
C GLN A 49 19.44 0.89 -44.42
N GLU A 50 19.73 1.69 -43.39
CA GLU A 50 19.77 1.22 -42.03
C GLU A 50 18.33 0.82 -41.69
N GLU A 51 18.07 -0.49 -41.73
CA GLU A 51 16.80 -1.05 -41.30
C GLU A 51 16.54 -0.57 -39.87
N LEU A 52 15.61 0.38 -39.74
CA LEU A 52 15.08 0.82 -38.47
C LEU A 52 14.47 -0.40 -37.77
N LYS A 53 15.27 -1.03 -36.91
CA LYS A 53 14.76 -2.07 -36.01
C LYS A 53 13.68 -1.42 -35.14
N PRO A 54 12.47 -2.01 -35.05
CA PRO A 54 11.44 -1.49 -34.17
C PRO A 54 11.99 -1.43 -32.74
N ILE A 55 11.98 -0.24 -32.14
CA ILE A 55 12.50 0.03 -30.79
C ILE A 55 11.50 -0.43 -29.70
N LEU A 56 10.29 -0.83 -30.10
CA LEU A 56 9.29 -1.39 -29.20
C LEU A 56 9.31 -2.91 -29.30
N ASP A 57 10.04 -3.52 -28.37
CA ASP A 57 9.86 -4.92 -28.01
C ASP A 57 8.53 -5.05 -27.24
N ILE A 58 7.45 -5.40 -27.96
CA ILE A 58 6.13 -5.65 -27.39
C ILE A 58 6.07 -7.04 -26.72
N SER A 59 7.21 -7.74 -26.53
CA SER A 59 7.22 -9.09 -25.96
C SER A 59 7.17 -9.17 -24.43
N ALA A 60 7.38 -8.04 -23.72
CA ALA A 60 7.13 -8.00 -22.28
C ALA A 60 5.62 -7.91 -22.04
N LEU A 61 4.97 -9.07 -21.92
CA LEU A 61 3.67 -9.16 -21.23
C LEU A 61 3.80 -8.40 -19.90
N PRO A 62 2.77 -7.64 -19.47
CA PRO A 62 2.83 -7.00 -18.16
C PRO A 62 3.11 -8.08 -17.12
N GLU A 63 4.18 -7.91 -16.35
CA GLU A 63 4.47 -8.84 -15.26
C GLU A 63 3.26 -8.84 -14.32
N GLN A 64 2.76 -10.02 -13.98
CA GLN A 64 1.64 -10.14 -13.06
C GLN A 64 2.00 -9.51 -11.72
N THR A 65 1.23 -8.52 -11.29
CA THR A 65 1.41 -7.80 -10.01
C THR A 65 0.36 -8.21 -8.99
N ASP A 66 -0.83 -8.60 -9.43
CA ASP A 66 -1.94 -9.00 -8.58
C ASP A 66 -1.82 -10.47 -8.15
N TYR A 67 -1.89 -10.69 -6.84
CA TYR A 67 -1.84 -12.00 -6.20
C TYR A 67 -2.89 -12.10 -5.10
N TYR A 68 -3.21 -13.33 -4.72
CA TYR A 68 -4.10 -13.66 -3.62
C TYR A 68 -3.39 -14.55 -2.61
N VAL A 69 -3.65 -14.36 -1.33
CA VAL A 69 -3.08 -15.23 -0.29
C VAL A 69 -3.73 -16.62 -0.39
N SER A 70 -2.91 -17.66 -0.61
CA SER A 70 -3.39 -19.03 -0.80
C SER A 70 -3.50 -19.82 0.51
N GLU A 71 -2.69 -19.46 1.49
CA GLU A 71 -2.65 -20.08 2.81
C GLU A 71 -3.64 -19.45 3.79
N ARG A 72 -4.00 -20.16 4.87
CA ARG A 72 -4.96 -19.66 5.87
C ARG A 72 -4.56 -18.30 6.45
N LYS A 73 -3.26 -18.16 6.73
CA LYS A 73 -2.65 -16.99 7.35
C LYS A 73 -1.17 -16.97 6.96
N ILE A 74 -0.68 -15.82 6.52
CA ILE A 74 0.73 -15.59 6.21
C ILE A 74 1.26 -14.40 6.98
N ALA A 75 2.54 -14.44 7.32
CA ALA A 75 3.22 -13.32 7.96
C ALA A 75 3.71 -12.33 6.90
N VAL A 76 3.64 -11.04 7.26
CA VAL A 76 4.27 -9.93 6.54
C VAL A 76 5.51 -9.53 7.32
N TYR A 77 6.66 -9.51 6.66
CA TYR A 77 7.95 -9.26 7.28
C TYR A 77 8.50 -7.88 6.89
N ASP A 78 9.34 -7.27 7.72
CA ASP A 78 10.02 -6.00 7.40
C ASP A 78 11.26 -6.14 6.50
N GLU A 79 11.70 -7.38 6.25
CA GLU A 79 12.77 -7.73 5.33
C GLU A 79 12.42 -9.04 4.61
N PRO A 80 12.99 -9.32 3.41
CA PRO A 80 12.74 -10.56 2.67
C PRO A 80 13.51 -11.75 3.28
N ASN A 81 13.20 -12.07 4.54
CA ASN A 81 13.82 -13.12 5.34
C ASN A 81 12.82 -13.64 6.39
N VAL A 82 12.76 -14.97 6.58
CA VAL A 82 11.86 -15.61 7.56
C VAL A 82 12.23 -15.33 9.02
N ASP A 83 13.49 -14.95 9.28
CA ASP A 83 13.95 -14.56 10.62
C ASP A 83 13.73 -13.05 10.92
N ALA A 84 13.17 -12.30 9.97
CA ALA A 84 12.89 -10.87 10.11
C ALA A 84 11.68 -10.61 11.03
N LEU A 85 11.45 -9.34 11.39
CA LEU A 85 10.34 -8.97 12.26
C LEU A 85 9.03 -9.09 11.50
N ILE A 86 8.07 -9.81 12.09
CA ILE A 86 6.70 -9.85 11.58
C ILE A 86 6.03 -8.51 11.90
N LYS A 87 5.63 -7.79 10.86
CA LYS A 87 4.94 -6.50 10.90
C LYS A 87 3.44 -6.66 10.98
N ASP A 88 2.92 -7.63 10.23
CA ASP A 88 1.48 -7.86 10.10
C ASP A 88 1.20 -9.30 9.64
N TYR A 89 -0.08 -9.62 9.45
CA TYR A 89 -0.54 -10.87 8.87
C TYR A 89 -1.61 -10.62 7.80
N LEU A 90 -1.56 -11.44 6.75
CA LEU A 90 -2.61 -11.51 5.74
C LEU A 90 -3.30 -12.86 5.81
N TYR A 91 -4.56 -12.90 5.38
CA TYR A 91 -5.45 -14.04 5.50
C TYR A 91 -5.84 -14.58 4.12
N LYS A 92 -6.25 -15.85 4.09
CA LYS A 92 -6.63 -16.52 2.84
C LYS A 92 -7.63 -15.70 2.04
N GLY A 93 -7.35 -15.52 0.76
CA GLY A 93 -8.20 -14.75 -0.15
C GLY A 93 -7.91 -13.26 -0.19
N ASP A 94 -7.10 -12.72 0.73
CA ASP A 94 -6.67 -11.32 0.67
C ASP A 94 -5.97 -11.06 -0.66
N HIS A 95 -6.41 -10.00 -1.34
CA HIS A 95 -5.78 -9.48 -2.56
C HIS A 95 -4.60 -8.60 -2.18
N ILE A 96 -3.47 -8.79 -2.86
CA ILE A 96 -2.27 -7.99 -2.68
C ILE A 96 -1.63 -7.64 -4.03
N GLU A 97 -1.04 -6.46 -4.09
CA GLU A 97 -0.23 -6.01 -5.22
C GLU A 97 1.26 -6.16 -4.88
N ILE A 98 1.98 -6.90 -5.72
CA ILE A 98 3.43 -7.09 -5.60
C ILE A 98 4.14 -6.00 -6.40
N LEU A 99 4.88 -5.14 -5.69
CA LEU A 99 5.65 -4.03 -6.24
C LEU A 99 7.03 -4.45 -6.73
N GLU A 100 7.57 -5.55 -6.20
CA GLU A 100 8.88 -6.09 -6.57
C GLU A 100 8.96 -7.58 -6.21
N LYS A 101 9.60 -8.38 -7.08
CA LYS A 101 9.87 -9.81 -6.83
C LYS A 101 11.38 -10.03 -6.72
N SER A 102 11.84 -10.63 -5.63
CA SER A 102 13.26 -10.92 -5.43
C SER A 102 13.47 -12.19 -4.60
N ASN A 103 14.21 -13.16 -5.14
CA ASN A 103 14.60 -14.39 -4.43
C ASN A 103 13.46 -15.15 -3.73
N GLY A 104 12.27 -15.21 -4.34
CA GLY A 104 11.10 -15.87 -3.76
C GLY A 104 10.27 -15.00 -2.81
N TRP A 105 10.62 -13.73 -2.67
CA TRP A 105 9.89 -12.72 -1.89
C TRP A 105 9.20 -11.71 -2.80
N GLY A 106 8.04 -11.24 -2.34
CA GLY A 106 7.29 -10.15 -2.95
C GLY A 106 7.22 -8.96 -2.01
N ARG A 107 7.62 -7.78 -2.46
CA ARG A 107 7.46 -6.52 -1.72
C ARG A 107 6.07 -5.96 -1.96
N ILE A 108 5.38 -5.54 -0.92
CA ILE A 108 3.98 -5.06 -0.98
C ILE A 108 3.80 -3.59 -0.58
N THR A 109 4.85 -2.93 -0.08
CA THR A 109 4.83 -1.50 0.23
C THR A 109 6.05 -0.79 -0.32
N ASP A 110 5.97 0.53 -0.50
CA ASP A 110 7.12 1.35 -0.85
C ASP A 110 8.23 1.27 0.21
N TYR A 111 9.47 1.48 -0.22
CA TYR A 111 10.57 1.63 0.72
C TYR A 111 10.39 2.92 1.54
N ILE A 112 10.44 2.77 2.86
CA ILE A 112 10.37 3.86 3.82
C ILE A 112 11.67 3.95 4.63
N VAL A 113 12.10 5.17 4.91
CA VAL A 113 13.22 5.46 5.81
C VAL A 113 12.66 6.19 7.03
N LEU A 114 12.73 5.57 8.21
CA LEU A 114 12.13 6.17 9.41
C LEU A 114 12.84 7.44 9.86
N ARG A 115 14.17 7.52 9.70
CA ARG A 115 15.02 8.65 10.09
C ARG A 115 16.27 8.72 9.21
N GLU A 116 16.85 9.90 9.07
CA GLU A 116 18.08 10.10 8.29
C GLU A 116 19.20 9.14 8.75
N GLY A 117 19.77 8.41 7.79
CA GLY A 117 20.80 7.41 8.01
C GLY A 117 20.31 6.05 8.53
N ALA A 118 18.99 5.87 8.72
CA ALA A 118 18.41 4.55 8.99
C ALA A 118 18.32 3.71 7.69
N PRO A 119 18.31 2.38 7.79
CA PRO A 119 18.03 1.51 6.65
C PRO A 119 16.66 1.79 6.02
N GLU A 120 16.57 1.61 4.71
CA GLU A 120 15.29 1.49 4.00
C GLU A 120 14.61 0.20 4.43
N MET A 121 13.30 0.28 4.69
CA MET A 121 12.47 -0.85 5.06
C MET A 121 11.24 -0.90 4.17
N ALA A 122 10.74 -2.08 3.91
CA ALA A 122 9.48 -2.31 3.21
C ALA A 122 8.83 -3.57 3.79
N GLU A 123 7.61 -3.86 3.36
CA GLU A 123 6.89 -5.05 3.79
C GLU A 123 6.98 -6.13 2.72
N TRP A 124 7.25 -7.36 3.15
CA TRP A 124 7.58 -8.49 2.31
C TRP A 124 6.77 -9.73 2.68
N VAL A 125 6.41 -10.50 1.66
CA VAL A 125 5.70 -11.78 1.78
C VAL A 125 6.41 -12.87 0.98
N GLU A 126 6.26 -14.12 1.41
CA GLU A 126 6.79 -15.28 0.68
C GLU A 126 5.90 -15.58 -0.54
N MET A 127 6.46 -15.47 -1.75
CA MET A 127 5.72 -15.68 -3.00
C MET A 127 5.12 -17.08 -3.11
N SER A 128 5.73 -18.08 -2.48
CA SER A 128 5.24 -19.47 -2.50
C SER A 128 3.91 -19.66 -1.75
N LYS A 129 3.46 -18.67 -0.97
CA LYS A 129 2.20 -18.69 -0.21
C LYS A 129 1.10 -17.85 -0.89
N LEU A 130 1.32 -17.49 -2.14
CA LEU A 130 0.43 -16.69 -2.96
C LEU A 130 -0.08 -17.51 -4.15
N SER A 131 -1.21 -17.06 -4.69
CA SER A 131 -1.85 -17.58 -5.89
C SER A 131 -1.98 -16.46 -6.91
N GLU A 132 -1.73 -16.78 -8.17
CA GLU A 132 -1.98 -15.88 -9.31
C GLU A 132 -3.48 -15.77 -9.62
N ASP A 133 -4.24 -16.83 -9.32
CA ASP A 133 -5.68 -16.87 -9.47
C ASP A 133 -6.37 -16.54 -8.14
N GLU A 134 -7.57 -15.95 -8.24
CA GLU A 134 -8.43 -15.68 -7.09
C GLU A 134 -8.72 -16.97 -6.29
N VAL A 135 -8.60 -16.88 -4.96
CA VAL A 135 -8.77 -18.03 -4.06
C VAL A 135 -10.24 -18.16 -3.66
N ILE A 136 -10.89 -19.21 -4.17
CA ILE A 136 -12.30 -19.50 -3.84
C ILE A 136 -12.37 -20.23 -2.50
N ILE A 137 -12.95 -19.57 -1.49
CA ILE A 137 -13.23 -20.16 -0.17
C ILE A 137 -14.62 -20.80 -0.20
N SER A 138 -14.69 -22.10 0.04
CA SER A 138 -15.99 -22.81 0.09
C SER A 138 -16.79 -22.42 1.34
N ALA A 139 -18.11 -22.58 1.30
CA ALA A 139 -18.96 -22.26 2.47
C ALA A 139 -18.60 -23.08 3.72
N ASP A 140 -18.21 -24.35 3.54
CA ASP A 140 -17.78 -25.20 4.66
C ASP A 140 -16.42 -24.74 5.21
N GLU A 141 -15.47 -24.40 4.32
CA GLU A 141 -14.18 -23.85 4.74
C GLU A 141 -14.34 -22.51 5.47
N HIS A 142 -15.21 -21.62 4.97
CA HIS A 142 -15.52 -20.34 5.63
C HIS A 142 -16.01 -20.57 7.06
N VAL A 143 -16.92 -21.52 7.25
CA VAL A 143 -17.41 -21.91 8.58
C VAL A 143 -16.29 -22.43 9.47
N GLU A 144 -15.38 -23.26 8.95
CA GLU A 144 -14.22 -23.77 9.69
C GLU A 144 -13.19 -22.67 10.02
N ILE A 145 -13.05 -21.66 9.16
CA ILE A 145 -12.24 -20.47 9.42
C ILE A 145 -12.82 -19.71 10.60
N LEU A 146 -14.09 -19.33 10.54
CA LEU A 146 -14.75 -18.57 11.59
C LEU A 146 -14.79 -19.33 12.93
N ASP A 147 -15.09 -20.63 12.92
CA ASP A 147 -15.15 -21.43 14.14
C ASP A 147 -13.77 -21.56 14.83
N SER A 148 -12.67 -21.39 14.10
CA SER A 148 -11.32 -21.40 14.68
C SER A 148 -11.02 -20.17 15.52
N TYR A 149 -11.65 -19.04 15.21
CA TYR A 149 -11.54 -17.80 16.00
C TYR A 149 -12.31 -17.87 17.31
N LEU A 150 -13.19 -18.86 17.47
CA LEU A 150 -14.10 -18.96 18.60
C LEU A 150 -13.63 -19.93 19.70
N VAL A 151 -12.52 -20.65 19.51
CA VAL A 151 -12.14 -21.82 20.31
C VAL A 151 -12.07 -21.54 21.82
N LYS A 152 -11.70 -20.34 22.23
CA LYS A 152 -11.59 -19.92 23.64
C LYS A 152 -12.76 -19.06 24.11
N SER A 153 -13.82 -18.92 23.32
CA SER A 153 -15.00 -18.14 23.72
C SER A 153 -15.66 -18.73 24.96
N ASP A 154 -16.07 -17.87 25.88
CA ASP A 154 -16.90 -18.25 27.01
C ASP A 154 -18.25 -18.77 26.52
N ASP A 155 -18.75 -19.85 27.14
CA ASP A 155 -20.05 -20.46 26.81
C ASP A 155 -20.20 -20.91 25.33
N LEU A 156 -19.09 -21.18 24.63
CA LEU A 156 -19.06 -21.56 23.22
C LEU A 156 -20.04 -22.69 22.86
N LYS A 157 -20.20 -23.70 23.72
CA LYS A 157 -21.11 -24.83 23.47
C LYS A 157 -22.57 -24.38 23.30
N THR A 158 -22.96 -23.32 23.99
CA THR A 158 -24.30 -22.74 23.96
C THR A 158 -24.44 -21.74 22.82
N TYR A 159 -23.43 -20.89 22.62
CA TYR A 159 -23.52 -19.70 21.78
C TYR A 159 -22.66 -19.73 20.51
N ARG A 160 -22.15 -20.89 20.08
CA ARG A 160 -21.35 -21.04 18.85
C ARG A 160 -21.96 -20.34 17.64
N LYS A 161 -23.25 -20.56 17.39
CA LYS A 161 -23.93 -19.99 16.21
C LYS A 161 -24.00 -18.45 16.26
N PRO A 162 -24.55 -17.81 17.32
CA PRO A 162 -24.57 -16.35 17.39
C PRO A 162 -23.16 -15.75 17.40
N PHE A 163 -22.19 -16.39 18.04
CA PHE A 163 -20.79 -15.97 17.98
C PHE A 163 -20.24 -15.98 16.56
N ARG A 164 -20.41 -17.08 15.82
CA ARG A 164 -19.93 -17.16 14.44
C ARG A 164 -20.57 -16.10 13.56
N VAL A 165 -21.89 -15.93 13.64
CA VAL A 165 -22.61 -14.91 12.86
C VAL A 165 -22.09 -13.51 13.17
N ALA A 166 -21.80 -13.22 14.45
CA ALA A 166 -21.25 -11.94 14.84
C ALA A 166 -19.80 -11.74 14.34
N VAL A 167 -18.94 -12.75 14.44
CA VAL A 167 -17.57 -12.70 13.88
C VAL A 167 -17.61 -12.44 12.38
N ASP A 168 -18.41 -13.22 11.66
CA ASP A 168 -18.59 -13.10 10.20
C ASP A 168 -19.00 -11.66 9.83
N SER A 169 -20.07 -11.16 10.46
CA SER A 169 -20.55 -9.81 10.21
C SER A 169 -19.54 -8.71 10.54
N LEU A 170 -18.72 -8.89 11.57
CA LEU A 170 -17.73 -7.90 12.00
C LEU A 170 -16.49 -7.88 11.11
N ILE A 171 -16.13 -9.03 10.52
CA ILE A 171 -15.04 -9.13 9.55
C ILE A 171 -15.50 -8.59 8.19
N GLU A 172 -16.66 -9.03 7.70
CA GLU A 172 -17.19 -8.62 6.40
C GLU A 172 -17.42 -7.10 6.29
N ASN A 173 -17.77 -6.45 7.39
CA ASN A 173 -18.00 -5.00 7.41
C ASN A 173 -16.73 -4.18 7.78
N GLY A 174 -15.59 -4.83 7.99
CA GLY A 174 -14.31 -4.20 8.33
C GLY A 174 -14.25 -3.57 9.72
N THR A 175 -15.17 -3.91 10.63
CA THR A 175 -15.13 -3.42 12.02
C THR A 175 -14.05 -4.12 12.82
N CYS A 176 -13.81 -5.40 12.52
CA CYS A 176 -12.77 -6.21 13.14
C CYS A 176 -11.98 -6.93 12.06
N GLU A 177 -10.71 -7.18 12.35
CA GLU A 177 -9.86 -8.04 11.53
C GLU A 177 -9.80 -9.44 12.16
N PRO A 178 -9.48 -10.50 11.39
CA PRO A 178 -9.37 -11.83 11.97
C PRO A 178 -8.40 -11.92 13.17
N GLY A 179 -7.33 -11.11 13.15
CA GLY A 179 -6.35 -11.01 14.23
C GLY A 179 -6.93 -10.57 15.57
N ASP A 180 -7.97 -9.73 15.56
CA ASP A 180 -8.66 -9.26 16.77
C ASP A 180 -9.30 -10.43 17.54
N PHE A 181 -9.86 -11.41 16.81
CA PHE A 181 -10.44 -12.59 17.41
C PHE A 181 -9.39 -13.61 17.87
N GLU A 182 -8.24 -13.66 17.21
CA GLU A 182 -7.13 -14.53 17.61
C GLU A 182 -6.49 -14.09 18.94
N GLU A 183 -6.42 -12.79 19.22
CA GLU A 183 -5.81 -12.24 20.43
C GLU A 183 -6.50 -12.77 21.70
N LEU A 184 -7.84 -12.77 21.71
CA LEU A 184 -8.62 -13.32 22.82
C LEU A 184 -9.02 -14.79 22.63
N GLY A 185 -8.98 -15.28 21.40
CA GLY A 185 -9.53 -16.58 21.00
C GLY A 185 -11.06 -16.62 21.02
N GLY A 186 -11.71 -15.46 20.84
CA GLY A 186 -13.15 -15.33 20.73
C GLY A 186 -13.81 -14.48 21.83
N TRP A 187 -15.09 -14.74 22.07
CA TRP A 187 -15.97 -13.88 22.87
C TRP A 187 -15.79 -14.08 24.38
N VAL A 188 -15.58 -12.99 25.13
CA VAL A 188 -15.40 -13.02 26.59
C VAL A 188 -16.66 -12.54 27.30
N LYS A 189 -17.11 -13.25 28.35
CA LYS A 189 -18.32 -12.92 29.10
C LYS A 189 -18.19 -11.56 29.79
N SER A 190 -19.18 -10.69 29.58
CA SER A 190 -19.22 -9.39 30.23
C SER A 190 -19.70 -9.47 31.68
N VAL A 191 -18.89 -8.97 32.61
CA VAL A 191 -19.30 -8.79 34.02
C VAL A 191 -20.19 -7.57 34.25
N LYS A 192 -20.22 -6.62 33.30
CA LYS A 192 -21.03 -5.39 33.39
C LYS A 192 -22.53 -5.68 33.23
N TYR A 193 -22.86 -6.67 32.40
CA TYR A 193 -24.23 -7.05 32.06
C TYR A 193 -24.57 -8.41 32.67
N SER A 194 -24.41 -8.56 33.99
CA SER A 194 -24.54 -9.85 34.69
C SER A 194 -25.90 -10.55 34.55
N ASN A 195 -26.96 -9.79 34.24
CA ASN A 195 -28.32 -10.33 34.06
C ASN A 195 -28.67 -10.66 32.60
N ARG A 196 -27.71 -10.50 31.67
CA ARG A 196 -27.88 -10.76 30.23
C ARG A 196 -26.75 -11.66 29.73
N ASN A 197 -26.95 -12.31 28.59
CA ASN A 197 -25.90 -13.07 27.95
C ASN A 197 -25.05 -12.22 27.02
N VAL A 198 -24.41 -11.21 27.60
CA VAL A 198 -23.55 -10.29 26.85
C VAL A 198 -22.10 -10.71 26.94
N TYR A 199 -21.44 -10.71 25.79
CA TYR A 199 -20.02 -11.00 25.61
C TYR A 199 -19.35 -9.80 24.96
N PHE A 200 -18.02 -9.79 24.94
CA PHE A 200 -17.26 -8.73 24.28
C PHE A 200 -16.00 -9.26 23.60
N ILE A 201 -15.53 -8.45 22.66
CA ILE A 201 -14.23 -8.54 21.98
C ILE A 201 -13.61 -7.13 21.98
N TYR A 202 -12.33 -7.02 21.62
CA TYR A 202 -11.68 -5.76 21.26
C TYR A 202 -11.29 -5.82 19.79
N CYS A 203 -11.61 -4.79 19.02
CA CYS A 203 -11.22 -4.70 17.61
C CYS A 203 -10.42 -3.42 17.35
N GLY A 204 -9.20 -3.55 16.81
CA GLY A 204 -8.25 -2.44 16.69
C GLY A 204 -7.43 -2.16 17.95
N GLY A 205 -7.30 -3.15 18.84
CA GLY A 205 -6.48 -3.13 20.06
C GLY A 205 -7.24 -2.99 21.39
N LEU A 206 -6.56 -3.13 22.52
CA LEU A 206 -7.17 -3.36 23.84
C LEU A 206 -7.77 -2.13 24.57
N LYS A 207 -8.00 -1.02 23.88
CA LYS A 207 -8.59 0.19 24.49
C LYS A 207 -10.10 0.05 24.67
N LEU A 208 -10.67 0.79 25.63
CA LEU A 208 -12.12 0.73 25.88
C LEU A 208 -12.96 1.16 24.66
N GLU A 209 -12.48 2.11 23.87
CA GLU A 209 -13.11 2.59 22.62
C GLU A 209 -13.23 1.50 21.55
N ASN A 210 -12.34 0.51 21.59
CA ASN A 210 -12.30 -0.62 20.67
C ASN A 210 -13.17 -1.80 21.14
N LYS A 211 -13.85 -1.65 22.28
CA LYS A 211 -14.60 -2.73 22.90
C LYS A 211 -15.99 -2.86 22.29
N ILE A 212 -16.26 -4.02 21.70
CA ILE A 212 -17.53 -4.34 21.07
C ILE A 212 -18.24 -5.40 21.90
N TYR A 213 -19.53 -5.21 22.11
CA TYR A 213 -20.38 -6.14 22.84
C TYR A 213 -21.33 -6.86 21.90
N LEU A 214 -21.66 -8.10 22.27
CA LEU A 214 -22.66 -8.93 21.63
C LEU A 214 -23.62 -9.45 22.70
N ASP A 215 -24.92 -9.16 22.57
CA ASP A 215 -25.95 -9.93 23.27
C ASP A 215 -26.21 -11.24 22.51
N ALA A 216 -25.79 -12.37 23.07
CA ALA A 216 -25.86 -13.66 22.39
C ALA A 216 -27.28 -14.23 22.28
N ASP A 217 -28.24 -13.72 23.06
CA ASP A 217 -29.64 -14.16 22.98
C ASP A 217 -30.38 -13.42 21.85
N THR A 218 -30.06 -12.14 21.61
CA THR A 218 -30.72 -11.32 20.58
C THR A 218 -29.92 -11.16 19.29
N GLY A 219 -28.60 -11.36 19.33
CA GLY A 219 -27.68 -11.05 18.24
C GLY A 219 -27.33 -9.55 18.12
N GLU A 220 -27.72 -8.73 19.10
CA GLU A 220 -27.45 -7.29 19.10
C GLU A 220 -25.95 -7.01 19.30
N ILE A 221 -25.33 -6.31 18.37
CA ILE A 221 -23.95 -5.81 18.47
C ILE A 221 -23.98 -4.32 18.82
N PHE A 222 -23.21 -3.91 19.82
CA PHE A 222 -23.17 -2.51 20.28
C PHE A 222 -21.82 -2.14 20.92
N SER A 223 -21.48 -0.86 20.90
CA SER A 223 -20.37 -0.26 21.63
C SER A 223 -20.90 0.64 22.77
N LEU A 224 -20.00 1.19 23.60
CA LEU A 224 -20.35 2.07 24.72
C LEU A 224 -20.34 3.55 24.35
#